data_AF-A0A0F9HN48-F1
#
_entry.id   AF-A0A0F9HN48-F1
#
_cell.length_a   1.000
_cell.length_b   1.000
_cell.length_c   1.000
_cell.angle_alpha   90.00
_cell.angle_beta   90.00
_cell.angle_gamma   90.00
#
_symmetry.space_group_name_H-M   'P 1'
#
loop_
_entity.id
_entity.type
_entity.pdbx_description
1 polymer ?
#
loop_
_entity_poly.entity_id
_entity_poly.type
_entity_poly.pdbx_seq_one_letter_code
_entity_poly.pdbx_strand_id
1 'polypeptide(L)'
;MINGKRIPVLNAEHPKDINWPEYNVDYIVEATGKFKNRKDLESHLQTGVKKVILSVPPEDDTIKMVVLGVNEAILDGSENIISNASCTTNNAAPMLDVINK
;
A
#
# COMPACT_ATOMS: atom_id res chain seq x y z
N MET A 1 -18.32 12.64 9.89
CA MET A 1 -18.17 11.69 11.01
C MET A 1 -18.79 10.38 10.58
N ILE A 2 -18.21 9.25 10.99
CA ILE A 2 -18.78 7.91 10.76
C ILE A 2 -18.88 7.25 12.14
N ASN A 3 -20.06 6.77 12.51
CA ASN A 3 -20.31 6.12 13.81
C ASN A 3 -19.80 6.93 15.02
N GLY A 4 -20.05 8.25 15.02
CA GLY A 4 -19.59 9.16 16.09
C GLY A 4 -18.08 9.47 16.09
N LYS A 5 -17.30 8.85 15.19
CA LYS A 5 -15.87 9.14 15.05
C LYS A 5 -15.64 10.26 14.04
N ARG A 6 -14.83 11.25 14.41
CA ARG A 6 -14.32 12.26 13.49
C ARG A 6 -13.20 11.64 12.66
N ILE A 7 -13.29 11.79 11.35
CA ILE A 7 -12.28 11.33 10.39
C ILE A 7 -11.80 12.60 9.69
N PRO A 8 -10.52 12.99 9.85
CA PRO A 8 -9.95 14.12 9.13
C PRO A 8 -10.07 13.91 7.62
N VAL A 9 -10.43 14.99 6.91
CA VAL A 9 -10.44 15.02 5.45
C VAL A 9 -9.44 16.09 5.05
N LEU A 10 -8.41 15.66 4.33
CA LEU A 10 -7.31 16.50 3.89
C LEU A 10 -7.37 16.69 2.39
N ASN A 11 -6.80 17.77 1.89
CA ASN A 11 -6.63 18.02 0.47
C ASN A 11 -5.18 18.44 0.23
N ALA A 12 -4.46 17.62 -0.53
CA ALA A 12 -3.10 17.87 -0.95
C ALA A 12 -2.87 17.24 -2.32
N GLU A 13 -2.11 17.90 -3.18
CA GLU A 13 -1.82 17.39 -4.53
C GLU A 13 -0.75 16.29 -4.53
N HIS A 14 0.10 16.27 -3.50
CA HIS A 14 1.22 15.34 -3.36
C HIS A 14 1.34 14.80 -1.91
N PRO A 15 1.68 13.51 -1.73
CA PRO A 15 1.89 12.87 -0.42
C PRO A 15 2.79 13.62 0.55
N LYS A 16 3.89 14.17 0.03
CA LYS A 16 4.89 14.94 0.79
C LYS A 16 4.31 16.15 1.52
N ASP A 17 3.19 16.70 1.05
CA ASP A 17 2.57 17.91 1.59
C ASP A 17 1.60 17.58 2.74
N ILE A 18 1.45 16.30 3.09
CA ILE A 18 0.56 15.84 4.16
C ILE A 18 1.38 15.56 5.43
N ASN A 19 1.04 16.25 6.51
CA ASN A 19 1.65 16.07 7.83
C ASN A 19 1.01 14.92 8.62
N TRP A 20 1.28 13.67 8.23
CA TRP A 20 0.72 12.48 8.90
C TRP A 20 0.90 12.37 10.43
N PRO A 21 2.01 12.85 11.05
CA PRO A 21 2.22 12.79 12.48
C PRO A 21 1.17 13.53 13.29
N GLU A 22 0.60 14.61 12.74
CA GLU A 22 -0.51 15.35 13.37
C GLU A 22 -1.76 14.47 13.56
N TYR A 23 -1.90 13.44 12.72
CA TYR A 23 -3.04 12.53 12.70
C TYR A 23 -2.72 11.14 13.28
N ASN A 24 -1.50 10.93 13.79
CA ASN A 24 -1.03 9.65 14.34
C ASN A 24 -1.23 8.46 13.37
N VAL A 25 -0.89 8.65 12.09
CA VAL A 25 -1.05 7.62 11.07
C VAL A 25 0.19 6.72 11.00
N ASP A 26 0.01 5.43 11.29
CA ASP A 26 1.09 4.43 11.18
C ASP A 26 1.18 3.80 9.78
N TYR A 27 0.04 3.61 9.11
CA TYR A 27 -0.08 2.90 7.84
C TYR A 27 -0.87 3.72 6.83
N ILE A 28 -0.39 3.75 5.59
CA ILE A 28 -1.10 4.35 4.46
C ILE A 28 -1.54 3.26 3.49
N VAL A 29 -2.79 3.34 3.04
CA VAL A 29 -3.27 2.63 1.87
C VAL A 29 -3.26 3.60 0.70
N GLU A 30 -2.32 3.42 -0.21
CA GLU A 30 -2.17 4.25 -1.40
C GLU A 30 -3.12 3.73 -2.49
N ALA A 31 -4.25 4.42 -2.63
CA ALA A 31 -5.36 4.05 -3.50
C ALA A 31 -5.73 5.14 -4.52
N THR A 32 -4.87 6.15 -4.71
CA THR A 32 -5.06 7.19 -5.74
C THR A 32 -4.87 6.63 -7.15
N GLY A 33 -4.10 5.55 -7.29
CA GLY A 33 -3.67 5.01 -8.58
C GLY A 33 -2.69 5.92 -9.33
N LYS A 34 -2.22 7.02 -8.71
CA LYS A 34 -1.26 7.98 -9.30
C LYS A 34 0.18 7.66 -8.87
N PHE A 35 0.39 7.39 -7.59
CA PHE A 35 1.73 7.16 -7.03
C PHE A 35 2.03 5.65 -6.99
N LYS A 36 2.90 5.20 -7.91
CA LYS A 36 3.21 3.75 -8.08
C LYS A 36 4.69 3.43 -8.07
N ASN A 37 5.56 4.43 -8.20
CA ASN A 37 7.00 4.27 -8.08
C ASN A 37 7.45 4.51 -6.64
N ARG A 38 8.57 3.88 -6.25
CA ARG A 38 9.11 3.96 -4.89
C ARG A 38 9.36 5.39 -4.41
N LYS A 39 9.88 6.26 -5.28
CA LYS A 39 10.26 7.64 -4.93
C LYS A 39 9.05 8.45 -4.44
N ASP A 40 7.92 8.35 -5.13
CA ASP A 40 6.71 9.06 -4.72
C ASP A 40 6.15 8.50 -3.41
N LEU A 41 6.17 7.17 -3.25
CA LEU A 41 5.68 6.48 -2.07
C LEU A 41 6.53 6.75 -0.82
N GLU A 42 7.84 6.87 -0.98
CA GLU A 42 8.77 7.25 0.09
C GLU A 42 8.44 8.60 0.71
N SER A 43 7.73 9.48 0.00
CA SER A 43 7.25 10.75 0.55
C SER A 43 6.29 10.56 1.74
N HIS A 44 5.51 9.48 1.79
CA HIS A 44 4.71 9.13 2.96
C HIS A 44 5.59 8.69 4.14
N LEU A 45 6.67 7.96 3.87
CA LEU A 45 7.57 7.47 4.92
C LEU A 45 8.36 8.61 5.55
N GLN A 46 8.83 9.55 4.73
CA GLN A 46 9.59 10.73 5.18
C GLN A 46 8.75 11.65 6.07
N THR A 47 7.43 11.63 5.91
CA THR A 47 6.50 12.38 6.74
C THR A 47 6.15 11.65 8.04
N GLY A 48 6.71 10.46 8.32
CA GLY A 48 6.59 9.78 9.61
C GLY A 48 5.66 8.57 9.63
N VAL A 49 5.11 8.17 8.48
CA VAL A 49 4.36 6.91 8.33
C VAL A 49 5.33 5.74 8.38
N LYS A 50 4.93 4.64 9.03
CA LYS A 50 5.78 3.46 9.15
C LYS A 50 5.74 2.59 7.90
N LYS A 51 4.55 2.38 7.33
CA LYS A 51 4.36 1.50 6.16
C LYS A 51 3.33 2.02 5.15
N VAL A 52 3.54 1.69 3.88
CA VAL A 52 2.66 2.02 2.76
C VAL A 52 2.23 0.74 2.04
N ILE A 53 0.92 0.61 1.76
CA ILE A 53 0.32 -0.51 1.04
C ILE A 53 -0.34 0.04 -0.22
N LEU A 54 0.14 -0.38 -1.39
CA LEU A 54 -0.46 0.00 -2.66
C LEU A 54 -1.68 -0.88 -2.95
N SER A 55 -2.76 -0.27 -3.44
CA SER A 55 -3.95 -1.00 -3.92
C SER A 55 -3.87 -1.40 -5.40
N VAL A 56 -2.70 -1.23 -6.02
CA VAL A 56 -2.44 -1.46 -7.44
C VAL A 56 -1.07 -2.12 -7.62
N PRO A 57 -0.79 -2.74 -8.77
CA PRO A 57 0.55 -3.17 -9.12
C PRO A 57 1.55 -2.00 -9.05
N PRO A 58 2.74 -2.18 -8.45
CA PRO A 58 3.76 -1.17 -8.44
C PRO A 58 4.38 -1.03 -9.84
N GLU A 59 4.98 0.12 -10.13
CA GLU A 59 5.82 0.31 -11.32
C GLU A 59 7.26 -0.14 -11.08
N ASP A 60 7.62 -0.35 -9.81
CA ASP A 60 8.95 -0.72 -9.34
C ASP A 60 8.96 -2.17 -8.86
N ASP A 61 9.73 -3.02 -9.54
CA ASP A 61 9.86 -4.46 -9.26
C ASP A 61 10.50 -4.76 -7.89
N THR A 62 11.14 -3.78 -7.25
CA THR A 62 11.68 -3.93 -5.89
C THR A 62 10.60 -3.93 -4.81
N ILE A 63 9.37 -3.49 -5.14
CA ILE A 63 8.24 -3.51 -4.22
C ILE A 63 7.62 -4.91 -4.25
N LYS A 64 7.70 -5.62 -3.13
CA LYS A 64 7.09 -6.95 -2.99
C LYS A 64 5.57 -6.84 -3.25
N MET A 65 5.12 -7.50 -4.31
CA MET A 65 3.71 -7.66 -4.64
C MET A 65 3.18 -8.95 -4.01
N VAL A 66 2.11 -8.82 -3.23
CA VAL A 66 1.56 -9.88 -2.41
C VAL A 66 0.11 -10.13 -2.79
N VAL A 67 -0.22 -11.41 -2.96
CA VAL A 67 -1.59 -11.93 -2.96
C VAL A 67 -1.71 -12.81 -1.73
N LEU A 68 -2.58 -12.40 -0.81
CA LEU A 68 -2.84 -13.13 0.43
C LEU A 68 -3.42 -14.52 0.12
N GLY A 69 -2.92 -15.54 0.81
CA GLY A 69 -3.24 -16.95 0.59
C GLY A 69 -2.42 -17.61 -0.52
N VAL A 70 -1.50 -16.89 -1.18
CA VAL A 70 -0.69 -17.41 -2.30
C VAL A 70 0.80 -17.24 -2.00
N ASN A 71 1.26 -16.00 -1.74
CA ASN A 71 2.68 -15.70 -1.61
C ASN A 71 3.03 -14.76 -0.44
N GLU A 72 2.16 -14.57 0.55
CA GLU A 72 2.40 -13.70 1.70
C GLU A 72 3.65 -14.08 2.51
N ALA A 73 4.10 -15.33 2.41
CA ALA A 73 5.31 -15.82 3.04
C ALA A 73 6.60 -15.12 2.56
N ILE A 74 6.55 -14.36 1.45
CA ILE A 74 7.69 -13.53 1.01
C ILE A 74 7.94 -12.32 1.91
N LEU A 75 6.96 -11.96 2.75
CA LEU A 75 7.07 -10.84 3.68
C LEU A 75 7.86 -11.27 4.92
N ASP A 76 8.93 -10.52 5.21
CA ASP A 76 9.77 -10.73 6.40
C ASP A 76 9.56 -9.63 7.46
N GLY A 77 8.73 -8.63 7.14
CA GLY A 77 8.37 -7.54 8.04
C GLY A 77 9.28 -6.32 7.94
N SER A 78 10.41 -6.43 7.23
CA SER A 78 11.33 -5.30 6.96
C SER A 78 10.80 -4.35 5.88
N GLU A 79 9.76 -4.75 5.14
CA GLU A 79 9.21 -3.95 4.07
C GLU A 79 8.47 -2.74 4.63
N ASN A 80 8.88 -1.56 4.17
CA ASN A 80 8.17 -0.32 4.42
C ASN A 80 7.10 -0.06 3.35
N ILE A 81 7.20 -0.70 2.19
CA ILE A 81 6.29 -0.52 1.05
C ILE A 81 5.99 -1.89 0.45
N ILE A 82 4.70 -2.21 0.31
CA ILE A 82 4.21 -3.43 -0.34
C ILE A 82 3.08 -3.10 -1.31
N SER A 83 2.79 -3.99 -2.26
CA SER A 83 1.62 -3.89 -3.13
C SER A 83 0.67 -5.06 -2.87
N ASN A 84 -0.63 -4.76 -2.77
CA ASN A 84 -1.71 -5.74 -2.72
C ASN A 84 -2.19 -6.19 -4.11
N ALA A 85 -1.30 -6.08 -5.11
CA ALA A 85 -1.53 -6.43 -6.51
C ALA A 85 -2.76 -5.72 -7.12
N SER A 86 -3.30 -6.28 -8.20
CA SER A 86 -4.58 -5.86 -8.79
C SER A 86 -5.73 -6.78 -8.37
N CYS A 87 -6.98 -6.35 -8.57
CA CYS A 87 -8.14 -7.21 -8.36
C CYS A 87 -8.12 -8.47 -9.27
N THR A 88 -7.69 -8.32 -10.52
CA THR A 88 -7.52 -9.45 -11.46
C THR A 88 -6.43 -10.41 -10.98
N THR A 89 -5.31 -9.90 -10.47
CA THR A 89 -4.23 -10.73 -9.93
C THR A 89 -4.69 -11.50 -8.70
N ASN A 90 -5.41 -10.85 -7.78
CA ASN A 90 -5.98 -11.51 -6.60
C ASN A 90 -7.00 -12.58 -6.97
N ASN A 91 -7.75 -12.41 -8.06
CA ASN A 91 -8.67 -13.44 -8.54
C ASN A 91 -7.96 -14.62 -9.21
N ALA A 92 -6.95 -14.35 -10.05
CA ALA A 92 -6.31 -15.37 -10.87
C ALA A 92 -5.23 -16.18 -10.14
N ALA A 93 -4.44 -15.54 -9.28
CA ALA A 93 -3.28 -16.17 -8.65
C ALA A 93 -3.62 -17.42 -7.80
N PRO A 94 -4.69 -17.43 -6.97
CA PRO A 94 -5.07 -18.64 -6.23
C PRO A 94 -5.45 -19.82 -7.13
N MET A 95 -6.09 -19.55 -8.28
CA MET A 95 -6.43 -20.61 -9.24
C MET A 95 -5.18 -21.22 -9.86
N LEU A 96 -4.20 -20.39 -10.24
CA LEU A 96 -2.93 -20.84 -10.79
C LEU A 96 -2.09 -21.60 -9.77
N ASP A 97 -2.08 -21.16 -8.50
CA ASP A 97 -1.39 -21.83 -7.41
C ASP A 97 -1.92 -23.26 -7.19
N VAL A 98 -3.23 -23.48 -7.26
CA VAL A 98 -3.81 -24.83 -7.15
C VAL A 98 -3.44 -25.72 -8.34
N ILE A 99 -3.39 -25.17 -9.56
CA ILE A 99 -3.08 -25.94 -10.77
C ILE A 99 -1.59 -26.35 -10.81
N ASN A 100 -0.70 -25.47 -10.36
CA ASN A 100 0.75 -25.66 -10.44
C ASN A 100 1.37 -26.24 -9.15
N LYS A 101 0.54 -26.67 -8.19
CA LYS A 101 0.98 -27.32 -6.96
C LYS A 101 1.31 -28.80 -7.13
#